data_AF-A0A8S4QGW0-F1
#
_entry.id   AF-A0A8S4QGW0-F1
#
_cell.length_a   1.000
_cell.length_b   1.000
_cell.length_c   1.000
_cell.angle_alpha   90.00
_cell.angle_beta   90.00
_cell.angle_gamma   90.00
#
_symmetry.space_group_name_H-M   'P 1'
#
loop_
_entity.id
_entity.type
_entity.pdbx_description
1 polymer ?
#
loop_
_entity_poly.entity_id
_entity_poly.type
_entity_poly.pdbx_seq_one_letter_code
_entity_poly.pdbx_strand_id
1 'polypeptide(L)' 'MVKEGWNLQGNARFEGFCIDLLARVAARAGFHYRLRLVPDNMYGAWDPDTGQWNGIVKELMDQ' A
#
# COMPACT_ATOMS: atom_id res chain seq x y z
N MET A 1 4.25 -9.36 1.83
CA MET A 1 4.39 -10.54 0.93
C MET A 1 3.00 -10.91 0.45
N VAL A 2 2.87 -11.42 -0.78
CA VAL A 2 1.58 -11.93 -1.27
C VAL A 2 1.46 -13.38 -0.82
N LYS A 3 0.36 -13.72 -0.17
CA LYS A 3 0.13 -15.07 0.36
C LYS A 3 -0.23 -16.02 -0.78
N GLU A 4 0.46 -17.15 -0.90
CA GLU A 4 0.08 -18.20 -1.85
C GLU A 4 -1.07 -19.04 -1.28
N GLY A 5 -2.25 -18.90 -1.88
CA GLY A 5 -3.46 -19.64 -1.48
C GLY A 5 -4.58 -19.42 -2.49
N TRP A 6 -5.31 -20.50 -2.81
CA TRP A 6 -6.43 -20.45 -3.74
C TRP A 6 -7.62 -19.79 -3.00
N ASN A 7 -8.14 -18.68 -3.54
CA ASN A 7 -9.26 -17.84 -3.00
C ASN A 7 -8.96 -16.75 -1.95
N LEU A 8 -7.82 -16.06 -2.00
CA LEU A 8 -7.61 -14.85 -1.19
C LEU A 8 -8.05 -13.58 -1.94
N GLN A 9 -9.11 -12.92 -1.45
CA GLN A 9 -9.65 -11.68 -2.03
C GLN A 9 -9.35 -10.44 -1.15
N GLY A 10 -9.19 -9.28 -1.76
CA GLY A 10 -9.08 -7.99 -1.06
C GLY A 10 -7.80 -7.83 -0.23
N ASN A 11 -7.92 -7.61 1.09
CA ASN A 11 -6.76 -7.47 1.97
C ASN A 11 -6.17 -8.82 2.39
N ALA A 12 -6.94 -9.92 2.29
CA ALA A 12 -6.54 -11.25 2.77
C ALA A 12 -5.40 -11.89 1.95
N ARG A 13 -5.09 -11.33 0.78
CA ARG A 13 -3.99 -11.72 -0.11
C ARG A 13 -2.62 -11.18 0.34
N PHE A 14 -2.59 -10.29 1.33
CA PHE A 14 -1.35 -9.71 1.84
C PHE A 14 -1.07 -10.23 3.25
N GLU A 15 0.17 -10.64 3.48
CA GLU A 15 0.67 -11.04 4.79
C GLU A 15 2.04 -10.42 5.08
N GLY A 16 2.38 -10.35 6.36
CA GLY A 16 3.66 -9.85 6.87
C GLY A 16 3.50 -8.81 7.96
N PHE A 17 4.63 -8.42 8.55
CA PHE A 17 4.71 -7.54 9.72
C PHE A 17 3.89 -6.24 9.57
N CYS A 18 3.98 -5.56 8.42
CA CYS A 18 3.25 -4.31 8.20
C CYS A 18 1.73 -4.50 8.19
N ILE A 19 1.24 -5.67 7.75
CA ILE A 19 -0.20 -5.96 7.69
C ILE A 19 -0.74 -6.21 9.09
N ASP A 20 -0.01 -6.96 9.91
CA ASP A 20 -0.39 -7.23 11.31
C ASP A 20 -0.38 -5.94 12.14
N LEU A 21 0.61 -5.08 11.92
CA LEU A 21 0.68 -3.77 12.56
C LEU A 21 -0.51 -2.90 12.15
N LEU A 22 -0.80 -2.80 10.85
CA LEU A 22 -1.92 -2.01 10.36
C LEU A 22 -3.26 -2.52 10.89
N ALA A 23 -3.46 -3.84 10.97
CA ALA A 23 -4.66 -4.43 11.54
C ALA A 23 -4.87 -4.02 13.00
N ARG A 24 -3.80 -4.00 13.82
CA ARG A 24 -3.87 -3.54 15.22
C ARG A 24 -4.17 -2.05 15.32
N VAL A 25 -3.55 -1.23 14.46
CA VAL A 25 -3.78 0.21 14.42
C VAL A 25 -5.23 0.51 14.01
N ALA A 26 -5.72 -0.15 12.96
CA ALA A 26 -7.09 -0.03 12.48
C ALA A 26 -8.12 -0.46 13.53
N ALA A 27 -7.87 -1.55 14.26
CA ALA A 27 -8.73 -2.00 15.34
C ALA A 27 -8.79 -0.98 16.50
N ARG A 28 -7.67 -0.30 16.80
CA ARG A 28 -7.62 0.73 17.85
C ARG A 28 -8.25 2.05 17.43
N ALA A 29 -8.05 2.46 16.17
CA ALA A 29 -8.52 3.74 15.65
C ALA A 29 -9.92 3.67 15.01
N GLY A 30 -10.43 2.47 14.73
CA GLY A 30 -11.79 2.24 14.23
C GLY A 30 -12.00 2.59 12.76
N PHE A 31 -10.99 2.45 11.90
CA PHE A 31 -11.11 2.73 10.46
C PHE A 31 -11.05 1.48 9.60
N HIS A 32 -11.71 1.54 8.44
CA HIS A 32 -11.56 0.55 7.38
C HIS A 32 -10.45 0.95 6.42
N TYR A 33 -9.69 -0.02 5.93
CA TYR A 33 -8.60 0.22 4.98
C TYR A 33 -8.65 -0.81 3.84
N ARG A 34 -8.11 -0.42 2.69
CA ARG A 34 -7.88 -1.32 1.55
C ARG A 34 -6.41 -1.24 1.17
N LEU A 35 -5.74 -2.38 1.15
CA LEU A 35 -4.36 -2.48 0.71
C LEU A 35 -4.31 -2.46 -0.82
N ARG A 36 -3.52 -1.55 -1.38
CA ARG A 36 -3.20 -1.49 -2.80
C ARG A 36 -1.69 -1.52 -2.96
N LEU A 37 -1.24 -2.27 -3.95
CA LEU A 37 0.16 -2.24 -4.36
C LEU A 37 0.34 -1.09 -5.35
N VAL A 38 1.38 -0.29 -5.14
CA VAL A 38 1.77 0.74 -6.11
C VAL A 38 2.27 0.03 -7.37
N PRO A 39 1.76 0.36 -8.56
CA PRO A 39 2.11 -0.32 -9.81
C PRO A 39 3.60 -0.20 -10.13
N ASP A 40 4.21 0.92 -9.76
CA ASP A 40 5.62 1.21 -10.06
C ASP A 40 6.60 0.56 -9.07
N ASN A 41 6.11 -0.02 -7.97
CA ASN A 41 6.91 -0.58 -6.88
C ASN A 41 7.97 0.38 -6.29
N MET A 42 7.81 1.67 -6.56
CA MET A 42 8.67 2.76 -6.12
C MET A 42 8.04 3.45 -4.92
N TYR A 43 8.84 3.75 -3.90
CA TYR A 43 8.38 4.49 -2.72
C TYR A 43 8.03 5.94 -3.07
N GLY A 44 8.82 6.56 -3.95
CA GLY A 44 8.68 7.96 -4.33
C GLY A 44 10.05 8.59 -4.43
N ALA A 45 10.45 8.86 -5.66
CA ALA A 45 11.62 9.62 -6.03
C ALA A 45 11.16 10.86 -6.79
N TRP A 46 11.87 11.95 -6.56
CA TRP A 46 11.70 13.17 -7.36
C TRP A 46 12.34 12.93 -8.72
N ASP A 47 11.57 13.11 -9.78
CA ASP A 47 12.07 13.11 -11.14
C ASP A 47 12.41 14.56 -11.54
N PRO A 48 13.71 14.90 -11.68
CA PRO A 48 14.14 16.25 -12.05
C PRO A 48 13.82 16.60 -13.52
N ASP A 49 13.58 15.61 -14.39
CA ASP A 49 13.29 15.83 -15.81
C ASP A 49 11.81 16.14 -16.04
N THR A 50 10.90 15.47 -15.33
CA THR A 50 9.46 15.71 -15.42
C THR A 50 8.93 16.68 -14.36
N GLY A 51 9.73 16.99 -13.32
CA GLY A 51 9.33 17.83 -12.19
C GLY A 51 8.23 17.22 -11.33
N GLN A 52 8.04 15.90 -11.41
CA GLN A 52 7.00 15.17 -10.70
C GLN A 52 7.63 14.20 -9.69
N TRP A 53 6.93 13.97 -8.59
CA TRP A 53 7.20 12.80 -7.77
C TRP A 53 6.66 11.56 -8.47
N ASN A 54 7.30 10.40 -8.28
CA ASN A 54 6.77 9.10 -8.69
C ASN A 54 6.28 8.28 -7.48
N GLY A 55 5.86 7.03 -7.72
CA GLY A 55 5.58 6.07 -6.66
C GLY A 55 4.43 6.47 -5.71
N ILE A 56 4.58 6.14 -4.42
CA ILE A 56 3.56 6.42 -3.39
C ILE A 56 3.30 7.92 -3.25
N VAL A 57 4.34 8.75 -3.38
CA VAL A 57 4.22 10.22 -3.22
C VAL A 57 3.36 10.81 -4.33
N LYS A 58 3.52 10.34 -5.57
CA LYS A 58 2.66 10.76 -6.68
C LYS A 58 1.20 10.41 -6.43
N GLU A 59 0.95 9.15 -6.08
CA GLU A 59 -0.42 8.69 -5.82
C GLU A 59 -1.11 9.48 -4.70
N LEU A 60 -0.37 9.91 -3.68
CA LEU A 60 -0.94 10.73 -2.59
C LEU A 60 -1.21 12.18 -2.99
N MET A 61 -0.47 12.75 -3.94
CA MET A 61 -0.67 14.14 -4.40
C MET A 61 -1.76 14.26 -5.46
N ASP A 62 -1.90 13.25 -6.33
CA ASP A 62 -2.90 13.23 -7.40
C ASP A 62 -4.31 12.81 -6.90
N GLN A 63 -4.44 12.38 -5.63
CA GLN A 63 -5.71 12.06 -4.97
C GLN A 63 -6.36 13.27 -4.29
#